data_AF-A0A7V7XGU6-F1
#
_entry.id   AF-A0A7V7XGU6-F1
#
_cell.length_a   1.000
_cell.length_b   1.000
_cell.length_c   1.000
_cell.angle_alpha   90.00
_cell.angle_beta   90.00
_cell.angle_gamma   90.00
#
_symmetry.space_group_name_H-M   'P 1'
#
loop_
_entity.id
_entity.type
_entity.pdbx_description
1 polymer ?
#
loop_
_entity_poly.entity_id
_entity_poly.type
_entity_poly.pdbx_seq_one_letter_code
_entity_poly.pdbx_strand_id
1 'polypeptide(L)' 'MDIESTGRLLIGLGIAITLLGGLFLLFGRSGFNLGGLPGDIRIEGQGFTCMAPIVSMCILSILLTIIVNVVARLLAR' A
#
# COMPACT_ATOMS: atom_id res chain seq x y z
N MET A 1 -30.89 -1.29 -1.77
CA MET A 1 -29.61 -0.71 -2.23
C MET A 1 -29.83 -0.29 -3.67
N ASP A 2 -29.77 1.00 -3.95
CA ASP A 2 -29.93 1.51 -5.31
C ASP A 2 -28.76 1.05 -6.19
N ILE A 3 -28.99 0.85 -7.49
CA ILE A 3 -27.96 0.44 -8.46
C ILE A 3 -26.75 1.37 -8.41
N GLU A 4 -26.98 2.66 -8.15
CA GLU A 4 -25.93 3.67 -7.98
C GLU A 4 -25.04 3.41 -6.75
N SER A 5 -25.62 2.99 -5.62
CA SER A 5 -24.88 2.63 -4.41
C SER A 5 -24.05 1.36 -4.59
N THR A 6 -24.62 0.35 -5.27
CA THR A 6 -23.94 -0.89 -5.63
C THR A 6 -22.77 -0.63 -6.57
N GLY A 7 -22.92 0.28 -7.54
CA GLY A 7 -21.86 0.70 -8.44
C GLY A 7 -20.68 1.37 -7.73
N ARG A 8 -20.95 2.25 -6.76
CA ARG A 8 -19.88 2.85 -5.94
C ARG A 8 -19.11 1.83 -5.11
N LEU A 9 -19.81 0.83 -4.56
CA LEU A 9 -19.20 -0.23 -3.77
C LEU A 9 -18.29 -1.12 -4.64
N LEU A 10 -18.75 -1.49 -5.84
CA LEU A 10 -17.96 -2.20 -6.85
C LEU A 10 -16.67 -1.44 -7.23
N ILE A 11 -16.77 -0.13 -7.46
CA ILE A 11 -15.60 0.72 -7.76
C ILE A 11 -14.62 0.73 -6.58
N GLY A 12 -15.11 0.90 -5.34
CA GLY A 12 -14.28 0.87 -4.14
C GLY A 12 -13.54 -0.45 -3.95
N LEU A 13 -14.23 -1.58 -4.14
CA LEU A 13 -13.63 -2.91 -4.10
C LEU A 13 -12.59 -3.11 -5.20
N GLY A 14 -12.87 -2.68 -6.44
CA GLY A 14 -11.93 -2.76 -7.55
C GLY A 14 -10.63 -2.03 -7.25
N ILE A 15 -10.71 -0.80 -6.76
CA ILE A 15 -9.53 -0.02 -6.35
C ILE A 15 -8.76 -0.74 -5.24
N ALA A 16 -9.44 -1.27 -4.22
CA ALA A 16 -8.80 -1.98 -3.12
C ALA A 16 -8.04 -3.24 -3.62
N ILE A 17 -8.66 -4.02 -4.52
CA ILE A 17 -8.05 -5.21 -5.12
C ILE A 17 -6.85 -4.83 -6.01
N THR A 18 -6.97 -3.78 -6.83
CA THR A 18 -5.85 -3.29 -7.65
C THR A 18 -4.67 -2.83 -6.79
N LEU A 19 -4.93 -2.14 -5.68
CA LEU A 19 -3.89 -1.72 -4.73
C LEU A 19 -3.22 -2.91 -4.06
N LEU A 20 -4.00 -3.90 -3.62
CA LEU A 20 -3.48 -5.17 -3.07
C LEU A 20 -2.64 -5.93 -4.10
N GLY A 21 -3.14 -6.09 -5.32
CA GLY A 21 -2.40 -6.76 -6.40
C GLY A 21 -1.11 -6.03 -6.78
N GLY A 22 -1.15 -4.69 -6.83
CA GLY A 22 0.03 -3.85 -7.03
C GLY A 22 1.05 -4.00 -5.91
N LEU A 23 0.57 -4.07 -4.66
CA LEU A 23 1.42 -4.33 -3.50
C LEU A 23 2.09 -5.71 -3.59
N PHE A 24 1.32 -6.76 -3.89
CA PHE A 24 1.85 -8.12 -4.10
C PHE A 24 2.85 -8.20 -5.27
N LEU A 25 2.59 -7.48 -6.37
CA LEU A 25 3.53 -7.39 -7.49
C LEU A 25 4.81 -6.65 -7.11
N LEU A 26 4.72 -5.60 -6.31
CA LEU A 26 5.90 -4.91 -5.77
C LEU A 26 6.67 -5.82 -4.81
N PHE A 27 6.00 -6.54 -3.91
CA PHE A 27 6.63 -7.54 -3.04
C PHE A 27 7.27 -8.69 -3.84
N GLY A 28 6.62 -9.16 -4.91
CA GLY A 28 7.10 -10.22 -5.79
C GLY A 28 8.25 -9.80 -6.71
N ARG A 29 8.20 -8.59 -7.29
CA ARG A 29 9.30 -8.02 -8.10
C ARG A 29 10.48 -7.54 -7.28
N SER A 30 10.27 -7.22 -5.99
CA SER A 30 11.34 -6.76 -5.11
C SER A 30 12.29 -7.87 -4.67
N GLY A 31 12.09 -9.12 -5.13
CA GLY A 31 13.05 -10.20 -4.93
C GLY A 31 13.50 -10.30 -3.47
N PHE A 32 12.57 -10.70 -2.60
CA PHE A 32 12.78 -10.89 -1.16
C PHE A 32 13.83 -11.98 -0.87
N ASN A 33 15.09 -11.72 -1.20
CA ASN A 33 16.20 -12.06 -0.32
C ASN A 33 16.08 -11.07 0.85
N LEU A 34 16.05 -11.59 2.07
CA LEU A 34 15.82 -10.88 3.35
C LEU A 34 16.80 -9.71 3.68
N GLY A 35 17.03 -8.73 2.79
CA GLY A 35 17.89 -7.60 3.13
C GLY A 35 18.40 -6.67 2.05
N GLY A 36 17.75 -6.47 0.90
CA GLY A 36 18.27 -5.51 -0.08
C GLY A 36 17.28 -5.03 -1.14
N LEU A 37 16.35 -4.15 -0.76
CA LEU A 37 15.64 -3.35 -1.77
C LEU A 37 16.48 -2.12 -2.14
N PRO A 38 16.63 -1.78 -3.44
CA PRO A 38 17.16 -0.47 -3.85
C PRO A 38 16.13 0.61 -3.47
N GLY A 39 16.28 1.17 -2.28
CA GLY A 39 15.33 2.10 -1.65
C GLY A 39 15.08 1.83 -0.16
N ASP A 40 15.40 0.62 0.33
CA ASP A 40 15.64 0.38 1.76
C ASP A 40 17.04 0.92 2.06
N ILE A 41 17.13 2.04 2.77
CA ILE A 41 18.43 2.54 3.20
C ILE A 41 18.92 1.59 4.29
N ARG A 42 19.75 0.64 3.88
CA ARG A 42 20.44 -0.29 4.76
C ARG A 42 21.83 0.27 5.03
N ILE A 43 21.96 1.01 6.13
CA ILE A 43 23.27 1.50 6.59
C ILE A 43 23.81 0.44 7.54
N GLU A 44 24.78 -0.33 7.05
CA GLU A 44 25.55 -1.29 7.84
C GLU A 44 26.87 -0.64 8.28
N GLY A 45 27.02 -0.42 9.59
CA GLY A 45 28.26 0.04 10.24
C GLY A 45 28.90 -1.07 11.10
N GLN A 46 30.07 -0.81 11.69
CA GLN A 46 30.78 -1.76 12.59
C GLN A 46 30.03 -2.00 13.92
N GLY A 47 28.89 -2.69 13.86
CA GLY A 47 28.05 -3.06 15.02
C GLY A 47 26.61 -2.55 15.00
N PHE A 48 26.17 -1.87 13.94
CA PHE A 48 24.81 -1.32 13.82
C PHE A 48 24.27 -1.49 12.41
N THR A 49 23.01 -1.92 12.30
CA THR A 49 22.27 -2.03 11.05
C THR A 49 21.01 -1.18 11.16
N CYS A 50 20.95 -0.06 10.44
CA CYS A 50 19.71 0.69 10.27
C CYS A 50 19.03 0.26 8.98
N MET A 51 17.79 -0.22 9.05
CA MET A 51 16.95 -0.46 7.87
C MET A 51 15.83 0.58 7.88
N ALA A 52 15.77 1.43 6.85
CA ALA A 52 14.69 2.40 6.68
C ALA A 52 13.86 2.06 5.43
N PRO A 53 12.72 1.35 5.60
CA PRO A 53 11.85 0.95 4.50
C PRO A 53 10.92 2.12 4.11
N ILE A 54 11.54 3.22 3.66
CA ILE A 54 10.86 4.49 3.32
C ILE A 54 9.80 4.26 2.23
N VAL A 55 10.14 3.46 1.23
CA VAL A 55 9.24 3.13 0.11
C VAL A 55 7.99 2.40 0.62
N SER A 56 8.17 1.42 1.51
CA SER A 56 7.07 0.67 2.12
C SER A 56 6.16 1.57 2.95
N MET A 57 6.73 2.46 3.76
CA MET A 57 5.98 3.43 4.55
C MET A 57 5.20 4.42 3.67
N CYS A 58 5.77 4.89 2.56
CA CYS A 58 5.07 5.75 1.60
C CYS A 58 3.89 5.04 0.95
N ILE A 59 4.07 3.81 0.47
CA ILE A 59 2.99 3.03 -0.15
C ILE A 59 1.87 2.78 0.84
N LEU A 60 2.22 2.36 2.07
CA LEU A 60 1.25 2.12 3.13
C LEU A 60 0.46 3.40 3.46
N SER A 61 1.13 4.55 3.54
CA SER A 61 0.50 5.85 3.81
C SER A 61 -0.50 6.26 2.72
N ILE A 62 -0.11 6.13 1.44
CA ILE A 62 -0.99 6.45 0.31
C ILE A 62 -2.21 5.52 0.31
N LEU A 63 -2.00 4.23 0.53
CA LEU A 63 -3.05 3.23 0.56
C LEU A 63 -4.05 3.49 1.70
N LEU A 64 -3.55 3.77 2.91
CA LEU A 64 -4.39 4.16 4.05
C LEU A 64 -5.17 5.45 3.77
N THR A 65 -4.52 6.44 3.16
CA THR A 65 -5.14 7.72 2.82
C THR A 65 -6.30 7.53 1.84
N ILE A 66 -6.12 6.70 0.81
CA ILE A 66 -7.18 6.37 -0.15
C ILE A 66 -8.33 5.66 0.55
N ILE A 67 -8.04 4.65 1.39
CA ILE A 67 -9.07 3.92 2.14
C ILE A 67 -9.87 4.85 3.04
N VAL A 68 -9.20 5.65 3.87
CA VAL A 68 -9.86 6.60 4.79
C VAL A 68 -10.72 7.59 4.02
N ASN A 69 -10.23 8.12 2.90
CA ASN A 69 -10.96 9.08 2.10
C ASN A 69 -12.19 8.46 1.41
N VAL A 70 -12.07 7.22 0.92
CA VAL A 70 -13.20 6.49 0.33
C VAL A 70 -14.25 6.14 1.40
N VAL A 71 -13.82 5.65 2.56
CA VAL A 71 -14.72 5.33 3.69
C VAL A 71 -15.40 6.60 4.21
N ALA A 72 -14.66 7.69 4.41
CA ALA A 72 -15.22 8.97 4.83
C ALA A 72 -16.25 9.50 3.82
N ARG A 73 -15.97 9.39 2.51
CA ARG A 73 -16.91 9.79 1.45
C ARG A 73 -18.16 8.90 1.39
N LEU A 74 -18.05 7.63 1.77
CA LEU A 74 -19.19 6.71 1.85
C LEU A 74 -20.03 6.90 3.11
N LEU A 75 -19.41 7.24 4.25
CA LEU A 75 -20.08 7.51 5.53
C LEU A 75 -20.69 8.92 5.60
N ALA A 76 -20.15 9.89 4.87
CA ALA A 76 -20.69 11.25 4.76
C ALA A 76 -21.86 11.38 3.78
N ARG A 77 -22.40 10.25 3.31
CA ARG A 77 -23.61 10.13 2.50
C ARG A 77 -24.73 9.53 3.34
#